data_AF-A0A7M2C0M0-F1
#
_entry.id   AF-A0A7M2C0M0-F1
#
_cell.length_a   1.000
_cell.length_b   1.000
_cell.length_c   1.000
_cell.angle_alpha   90.00
_cell.angle_beta   90.00
_cell.angle_gamma   90.00
#
_symmetry.space_group_name_H-M   'P 1'
#
loop_
_entity.id
_entity.type
_entity.pdbx_description
1 polymer ?
#
loop_
_entity_poly.entity_id
_entity_poly.type
_entity_poly.pdbx_seq_one_letter_code
_entity_poly.pdbx_strand_id
1 'polypeptide(L)'
;MAPHGNPEAPASAAGEINSEAPKVAAANSTTAAPAPRGNVTSGDAKEETPWSLWEVFVRSSRGLSHVHAGSLHAPDAAMALRNARDLYTRRNEGVSIWVVPAEAIAASDPDSKGSFFESPQGKDYRHATYYTKSEGVKHL
;
A
#
# COMPACT_ATOMS: atom_id res chain seq x y z
N MET A 1 -50.65 23.96 -17.38
CA MET A 1 -51.18 23.09 -18.44
C MET A 1 -50.23 23.15 -19.63
N ALA A 2 -49.33 22.16 -19.73
CA ALA A 2 -48.69 21.62 -20.94
C ALA A 2 -47.42 20.84 -20.49
N PRO A 3 -47.26 19.58 -20.90
CA PRO A 3 -46.13 18.74 -20.51
C PRO A 3 -44.97 18.90 -21.50
N HIS A 4 -43.75 19.08 -21.02
CA HIS A 4 -42.57 18.84 -21.83
C HIS A 4 -42.22 17.35 -21.76
N GLY A 5 -42.35 16.66 -22.89
CA GLY A 5 -41.81 15.32 -23.07
C GLY A 5 -40.32 15.36 -23.41
N ASN A 6 -39.57 14.37 -22.94
CA ASN A 6 -38.89 13.36 -23.75
C ASN A 6 -38.32 12.25 -22.83
N PRO A 7 -37.97 11.06 -23.35
CA PRO A 7 -37.94 9.81 -22.63
C PRO A 7 -36.51 9.37 -22.26
N GLU A 8 -36.46 8.28 -21.49
CA GLU A 8 -35.29 7.40 -21.34
C GLU A 8 -34.62 7.05 -22.66
N ALA A 9 -33.29 7.17 -22.72
CA ALA A 9 -32.32 6.06 -22.71
C ALA A 9 -30.90 6.64 -22.95
N PRO A 10 -29.84 6.05 -22.39
CA PRO A 10 -29.25 4.92 -23.10
C PRO A 10 -28.78 3.75 -22.21
N ALA A 11 -29.08 2.56 -22.72
CA ALA A 11 -28.19 1.42 -22.89
C ALA A 11 -27.18 1.11 -21.76
N SER A 12 -27.54 0.06 -21.02
CA SER A 12 -26.60 -0.84 -20.36
C SER A 12 -25.68 -1.47 -21.40
N ALA A 13 -24.37 -1.28 -21.24
CA ALA A 13 -23.34 -2.09 -21.88
C ALA A 13 -22.25 -2.34 -20.84
N ALA A 14 -22.30 -3.53 -20.22
CA ALA A 14 -21.21 -4.09 -19.45
C ALA A 14 -20.08 -4.44 -20.41
N GLY A 15 -18.92 -3.80 -20.24
CA GLY A 15 -17.68 -4.16 -20.91
C GLY A 15 -16.71 -4.77 -19.90
N GLU A 16 -16.51 -6.08 -20.00
CA GLU A 16 -15.36 -6.79 -19.43
C GLU A 16 -14.06 -6.16 -19.95
N ILE A 17 -13.12 -5.86 -19.04
CA ILE A 17 -11.73 -5.57 -19.42
C ILE A 17 -10.81 -6.65 -18.86
N ASN A 18 -10.15 -7.32 -19.80
CA ASN A 18 -9.28 -8.46 -19.65
C ASN A 18 -7.99 -8.14 -18.88
N SER A 19 -7.55 -9.11 -18.08
CA SER A 19 -6.25 -9.14 -17.43
C SER A 19 -5.20 -9.64 -18.41
N GLU A 20 -4.28 -8.78 -18.87
CA GLU A 20 -3.09 -9.25 -19.59
C GLU A 20 -1.89 -8.33 -19.32
N ALA A 21 -0.93 -8.87 -18.57
CA ALA A 21 0.36 -8.24 -18.32
C ALA A 21 1.34 -8.60 -19.46
N PRO A 22 2.07 -7.65 -20.05
CA PRO A 22 3.08 -8.01 -21.05
C PRO A 22 4.35 -8.49 -20.36
N LYS A 23 4.64 -9.78 -20.55
CA LYS A 23 5.93 -10.43 -20.31
C LYS A 23 6.91 -9.96 -21.39
N VAL A 24 7.86 -9.09 -21.05
CA VAL A 24 8.98 -8.77 -21.94
C VAL A 24 10.12 -9.77 -21.73
N ALA A 25 10.37 -10.54 -22.79
CA ALA A 25 11.40 -11.54 -22.90
C ALA A 25 12.76 -10.91 -23.26
N ALA A 26 13.81 -11.61 -22.86
CA ALA A 26 15.21 -11.34 -23.14
C ALA A 26 15.53 -11.25 -24.63
N ALA A 27 16.40 -10.30 -25.00
CA ALA A 27 17.18 -10.34 -26.24
C ALA A 27 18.61 -9.86 -25.94
N ASN A 28 19.54 -10.82 -25.96
CA ASN A 28 20.98 -10.59 -25.97
C ASN A 28 21.41 -10.26 -27.40
N SER A 29 22.15 -9.16 -27.60
CA SER A 29 22.90 -8.92 -28.84
C SER A 29 24.29 -8.40 -28.51
N THR A 30 25.26 -9.29 -28.73
CA THR A 30 26.71 -9.12 -28.67
C THR A 30 27.23 -8.23 -29.80
N THR A 31 28.08 -7.25 -29.47
CA THR A 31 29.10 -6.69 -30.37
C THR A 31 30.39 -6.47 -29.56
N ALA A 32 31.53 -6.85 -30.15
CA ALA A 32 32.83 -7.03 -29.50
C ALA A 32 33.78 -5.82 -29.65
N ALA A 33 34.56 -5.57 -28.57
CA ALA A 33 35.93 -5.02 -28.48
C ALA A 33 36.22 -3.55 -28.95
N PRO A 34 37.24 -2.83 -28.39
CA PRO A 34 38.43 -3.30 -27.69
C PRO A 34 38.75 -2.64 -26.32
N ALA A 35 39.68 -3.25 -25.59
CA ALA A 35 40.15 -2.88 -24.26
C ALA A 35 40.90 -1.53 -24.19
N PRO A 36 40.87 -0.88 -23.01
CA PRO A 36 42.05 -0.23 -22.49
C PRO A 36 42.46 -0.83 -21.13
N ARG A 37 43.70 -1.33 -21.12
CA ARG A 37 44.70 -1.35 -20.05
C ARG A 37 44.18 -1.21 -18.61
N GLY A 38 44.36 -2.28 -17.85
CA GLY A 38 44.00 -2.37 -16.45
C GLY A 38 44.60 -1.26 -15.59
N ASN A 39 43.75 -0.74 -14.70
CA ASN A 39 44.19 -0.26 -13.41
C ASN A 39 43.81 -1.34 -12.39
N VAL A 40 44.81 -2.02 -11.85
CA VAL A 40 44.64 -2.85 -10.65
C VAL A 40 44.65 -1.88 -9.47
N THR A 41 43.52 -1.22 -9.23
CA THR A 41 43.26 -0.71 -7.89
C THR A 41 42.75 -1.88 -7.09
N SER A 42 43.69 -2.62 -6.51
CA SER A 42 43.44 -3.49 -5.37
C SER A 42 42.96 -2.61 -4.22
N GLY A 43 41.70 -2.22 -4.28
CA GLY A 43 40.93 -1.84 -3.11
C GLY A 43 40.21 -3.09 -2.69
N ASP A 44 40.63 -3.69 -1.57
CA ASP A 44 39.76 -4.53 -0.75
C ASP A 44 38.56 -3.66 -0.32
N ALA A 45 37.61 -3.48 -1.23
CA ALA A 45 36.29 -2.99 -0.92
C ALA A 45 35.63 -4.13 -0.17
N LYS A 46 35.82 -4.14 1.15
CA LYS A 46 34.97 -4.87 2.07
C LYS A 46 33.54 -4.54 1.65
N GLU A 47 32.85 -5.50 1.04
CA GLU A 47 31.43 -5.40 0.77
C GLU A 47 30.72 -5.33 2.12
N GLU A 48 30.69 -4.12 2.71
CA GLU A 48 29.87 -3.80 3.85
C GLU A 48 28.44 -4.03 3.37
N THR A 49 27.89 -5.20 3.67
CA THR A 49 26.53 -5.55 3.31
C THR A 49 25.65 -4.51 3.98
N PRO A 50 25.03 -3.58 3.23
CA PRO A 50 24.27 -2.51 3.86
C PRO A 50 23.09 -3.17 4.57
N TRP A 51 23.03 -3.04 5.89
CA TRP A 51 21.89 -3.57 6.63
C TRP A 51 20.67 -2.74 6.25
N SER A 52 19.63 -3.42 5.75
CA SER A 52 18.38 -2.77 5.34
C SER A 52 17.63 -2.19 6.54
N LEU A 53 16.87 -1.12 6.29
CA LEU A 53 15.97 -0.50 7.28
C LEU A 53 14.64 -1.27 7.35
N TRP A 54 14.16 -1.52 8.56
CA TRP A 54 12.91 -2.20 8.86
C TRP A 54 12.04 -1.35 9.77
N GLU A 55 10.75 -1.26 9.45
CA GLU A 55 9.73 -0.66 10.34
C GLU A 55 9.10 -1.76 11.20
N VAL A 56 8.91 -1.47 12.49
CA VAL A 56 8.46 -2.44 13.49
C VAL A 56 7.09 -2.06 14.02
N PHE A 57 6.15 -3.00 13.97
CA PHE A 57 4.82 -2.82 14.54
C PHE A 57 4.58 -3.85 15.66
N VAL A 58 4.15 -3.38 16.83
CA VAL A 58 3.92 -4.23 18.01
C VAL A 58 2.46 -4.17 18.41
N ARG A 59 1.88 -5.33 18.72
CA ARG A 59 0.58 -5.44 19.36
C ARG A 59 0.73 -5.99 20.77
N SER A 60 0.17 -5.28 21.73
CA SER A 60 0.14 -5.73 23.12
C SER A 60 -0.87 -6.86 23.35
N SER A 61 -0.77 -7.57 24.46
CA SER A 61 -1.67 -8.69 24.79
C SER A 61 -3.15 -8.31 24.76
N ARG A 62 -3.47 -7.09 25.24
CA ARG A 62 -4.84 -6.55 25.27
C ARG A 62 -5.14 -5.60 24.10
N GLY A 63 -4.19 -5.45 23.17
CA GLY A 63 -4.31 -4.55 22.02
C GLY A 63 -5.03 -5.21 20.86
N LEU A 64 -5.89 -4.45 20.16
CA LEU A 64 -6.60 -4.92 18.97
C LEU A 64 -5.73 -4.85 17.71
N SER A 65 -4.85 -3.84 17.63
CA SER A 65 -4.07 -3.51 16.43
C SER A 65 -2.58 -3.44 16.71
N HIS A 66 -1.78 -3.79 15.71
CA HIS A 66 -0.36 -3.50 15.71
C HIS A 66 -0.13 -2.00 15.54
N VAL A 67 0.71 -1.42 16.38
CA VAL A 67 1.06 0.00 16.37
C VAL A 67 2.53 0.13 16.02
N HIS A 68 2.87 1.13 15.20
CA HIS A 68 4.26 1.40 14.85
C HIS A 68 5.06 1.78 16.10
N ALA A 69 6.10 1.00 16.40
CA ALA A 69 6.95 1.19 17.57
C ALA A 69 8.26 1.93 17.23
N GLY A 70 8.73 1.81 15.98
CA GLY A 70 9.95 2.46 15.49
C GLY A 70 10.65 1.62 14.43
N SER A 71 11.85 2.04 14.06
CA SER A 71 12.65 1.42 13.00
C SER A 71 13.97 0.86 13.50
N LEU A 72 14.52 -0.13 12.80
CA LEU A 72 15.82 -0.74 13.08
C LEU A 72 16.52 -1.22 11.81
N HIS A 73 17.83 -1.44 11.89
CA HIS A 73 18.60 -2.05 10.80
C HIS A 73 18.85 -3.53 11.09
N ALA A 74 18.68 -4.38 10.08
CA ALA A 74 18.97 -5.81 10.17
C ALA A 74 19.25 -6.41 8.79
N PRO A 75 20.10 -7.45 8.71
CA PRO A 75 20.42 -8.11 7.44
C PRO A 75 19.27 -8.94 6.85
N ASP A 76 18.34 -9.41 7.68
CA ASP A 76 17.18 -10.19 7.27
C ASP A 76 16.01 -10.05 8.27
N ALA A 77 14.85 -10.61 7.89
CA ALA A 77 13.63 -10.54 8.71
C ALA A 77 13.76 -11.28 10.06
N ALA A 78 14.54 -12.37 10.12
CA ALA A 78 14.68 -13.16 11.34
C ALA A 78 15.50 -12.41 12.39
N MET A 79 16.58 -11.76 11.98
CA MET A 79 17.38 -10.87 12.82
C MET A 79 16.58 -9.61 13.19
N ALA A 80 15.80 -9.05 12.26
CA ALA A 80 14.92 -7.92 12.54
C ALA A 80 13.91 -8.23 13.66
N LEU A 81 13.25 -9.40 13.61
CA LEU A 81 12.31 -9.85 14.65
C LEU A 81 12.98 -10.01 16.02
N ARG A 82 14.19 -10.59 16.05
CA ARG A 82 14.95 -10.76 17.29
C ARG A 82 15.30 -9.40 17.91
N ASN A 83 15.86 -8.50 17.11
CA ASN A 83 16.23 -7.15 17.55
C ASN A 83 14.99 -6.36 17.99
N ALA A 84 13.89 -6.43 17.25
CA ALA A 84 12.62 -5.80 17.58
C ALA A 84 12.07 -6.28 18.93
N ARG A 85 12.15 -7.59 19.21
CA ARG A 85 11.74 -8.16 20.50
C ARG A 85 12.52 -7.52 21.64
N ASP A 86 13.84 -7.46 21.54
CA ASP A 86 14.72 -6.96 22.61
C ASP A 86 14.58 -5.44 22.84
N LEU A 87 14.33 -4.68 21.77
CA LEU A 87 14.17 -3.23 21.82
C LEU A 87 12.77 -2.80 22.28
N TYR A 88 11.71 -3.38 21.72
CA TYR A 88 10.35 -2.84 21.84
C TYR A 88 9.39 -3.66 22.72
N THR A 89 9.77 -4.87 23.16
CA THR A 89 8.85 -5.75 23.92
C THR A 89 9.34 -6.09 25.33
N ARG A 90 10.14 -5.19 25.94
CA ARG A 90 10.62 -5.39 27.31
C ARG A 90 9.44 -5.70 28.25
N ARG A 91 9.64 -6.66 29.17
CA ARG A 91 8.62 -7.16 30.11
C ARG A 91 7.39 -7.85 29.50
N ASN A 92 7.49 -8.32 28.24
CA ASN A 92 6.45 -9.11 27.59
C ASN A 92 5.13 -8.34 27.35
N GLU A 93 5.21 -7.01 27.25
CA GLU A 93 4.04 -6.17 26.96
C GLU A 93 3.52 -6.35 25.52
N GLY A 94 4.42 -6.71 24.58
CA GLY A 94 4.11 -7.07 23.20
C GLY A 94 4.00 -8.57 22.98
N VAL A 95 2.86 -9.05 22.47
CA VAL A 95 2.59 -10.49 22.20
C VAL A 95 2.76 -10.83 20.72
N SER A 96 2.71 -9.84 19.84
CA SER A 96 2.92 -10.02 18.40
C SER A 96 3.72 -8.87 17.83
N ILE A 97 4.70 -9.21 16.99
CA ILE A 97 5.60 -8.27 16.31
C ILE A 97 5.49 -8.52 14.81
N TRP A 98 5.31 -7.45 14.05
CA TRP A 98 5.51 -7.42 12.60
C TRP A 98 6.75 -6.59 12.31
N VAL A 99 7.57 -7.08 11.38
CA VAL A 99 8.66 -6.32 10.78
C VAL A 99 8.43 -6.27 9.28
N VAL A 100 8.61 -5.10 8.70
CA VAL A 100 8.39 -4.86 7.28
C VAL A 100 9.61 -4.09 6.75
N PRO A 101 10.20 -4.48 5.60
CA PRO A 101 11.24 -3.67 4.97
C PRO A 101 10.68 -2.28 4.70
N ALA A 102 11.43 -1.22 5.02
CA ALA A 102 10.95 0.15 4.82
C ALA A 102 10.59 0.43 3.35
N GLU A 103 11.32 -0.19 2.41
CA GLU A 103 11.06 -0.13 0.96
C GLU A 103 9.71 -0.73 0.52
N ALA A 104 9.11 -1.60 1.34
CA ALA A 104 7.83 -2.22 1.04
C ALA A 104 6.63 -1.36 1.49
N ILE A 105 6.86 -0.23 2.15
CA ILE A 105 5.82 0.65 2.66
C ILE A 105 5.63 1.84 1.71
N ALA A 106 4.43 1.95 1.14
CA ALA A 106 4.02 3.13 0.41
C ALA A 106 3.28 4.10 1.33
N ALA A 107 3.71 5.36 1.36
CA ALA A 107 3.02 6.44 2.09
C ALA A 107 2.27 7.34 1.10
N SER A 108 1.07 7.79 1.47
CA SER A 108 0.36 8.83 0.73
C SER A 108 1.05 10.18 0.93
N ASP A 109 1.07 11.00 -0.13
CA ASP A 109 1.47 12.40 -0.02
C ASP A 109 0.47 13.18 0.88
N PRO A 110 0.93 13.86 1.95
CA PRO A 110 0.08 14.71 2.77
C PRO A 110 -0.70 15.76 1.98
N ASP A 111 -0.16 16.29 0.89
CA ASP A 111 -0.82 17.30 0.07
C ASP A 111 -1.96 16.71 -0.78
N SER A 112 -1.97 15.40 -0.98
CA SER A 112 -3.03 14.66 -1.70
C SER A 112 -4.22 14.27 -0.81
N LYS A 113 -4.31 14.78 0.42
CA LYS A 113 -5.33 14.38 1.41
C LYS A 113 -6.77 14.51 0.90
N GLY A 114 -7.06 15.53 0.10
CA GLY A 114 -8.40 15.78 -0.46
C GLY A 114 -8.93 14.59 -1.28
N SER A 115 -8.11 14.04 -2.18
CA SER A 115 -8.52 12.94 -3.06
C SER A 115 -8.68 11.60 -2.33
N PHE A 116 -7.93 11.35 -1.26
CA PHE A 116 -7.96 10.08 -0.53
C PHE A 116 -8.97 10.05 0.63
N PHE A 117 -9.22 11.19 1.28
CA PHE A 117 -9.93 11.20 2.57
C PHE A 117 -11.14 12.14 2.63
N GLU A 118 -11.32 13.07 1.68
CA GLU A 118 -12.57 13.82 1.64
C GLU A 118 -13.66 12.93 1.05
N SER A 119 -14.74 12.75 1.83
CA SER A 119 -15.98 12.16 1.30
C SER A 119 -16.35 12.92 0.02
N PRO A 120 -16.86 12.26 -1.03
CA PRO A 120 -17.29 12.96 -2.24
C PRO A 120 -18.30 14.05 -1.86
N GLN A 121 -17.82 15.29 -1.89
CA GLN A 121 -18.59 16.49 -1.57
C GLN A 121 -19.85 16.49 -2.45
N GLY A 122 -21.03 16.63 -1.84
CA GLY A 122 -22.30 16.65 -2.57
C GLY A 122 -23.02 15.30 -2.71
N LYS A 123 -22.67 14.27 -1.93
CA LYS A 123 -23.48 13.04 -1.81
C LYS A 123 -24.51 13.08 -0.68
N ASP A 124 -25.08 14.26 -0.42
CA ASP A 124 -26.09 14.47 0.63
C ASP A 124 -27.33 13.60 0.41
N TYR A 125 -27.64 13.25 -0.84
CA TYR A 125 -28.72 12.34 -1.22
C TYR A 125 -28.62 10.93 -0.60
N ARG A 126 -27.49 10.56 0.02
CA ARG A 126 -27.30 9.28 0.71
C ARG A 126 -27.70 9.32 2.19
N HIS A 127 -28.04 10.50 2.73
CA HIS A 127 -28.52 10.60 4.11
C HIS A 127 -29.99 10.20 4.21
N ALA A 128 -30.30 9.39 5.22
CA ALA A 128 -31.65 8.91 5.51
C ALA A 128 -32.69 10.04 5.63
N THR A 129 -32.25 11.24 6.04
CA THR A 129 -33.08 12.46 6.17
C THR A 129 -33.71 12.91 4.86
N TYR A 130 -33.10 12.62 3.71
CA TYR A 130 -33.60 13.06 2.39
C TYR A 130 -34.53 12.03 1.71
N TYR A 131 -34.72 10.85 2.30
CA TYR A 131 -35.78 9.94 1.89
C TYR A 131 -37.09 10.37 2.53
N THR A 132 -37.99 10.98 1.76
CA THR A 132 -39.38 11.17 2.20
C THR A 132 -39.98 9.79 2.40
N LYS A 133 -40.51 9.53 3.60
CA LYS A 133 -41.21 8.29 3.95
C LYS A 133 -42.23 8.01 2.83
N SER A 134 -42.06 6.90 2.11
CA SER A 134 -42.99 6.55 1.03
C SER A 134 -44.41 6.49 1.60
N GLU A 135 -45.36 7.17 0.95
CA GLU A 135 -46.77 7.08 1.29
C GLU A 135 -47.22 5.62 1.25
N GLY A 136 -47.50 5.08 2.44
CA GLY A 136 -48.36 3.94 2.73
C GLY A 136 -48.27 2.71 1.81
N VAL A 137 -47.43 1.74 2.18
CA VAL A 137 -47.76 0.33 1.89
C VAL A 137 -48.84 -0.08 2.88
N LYS A 138 -50.03 -0.40 2.39
CA LYS A 138 -51.25 -0.60 3.20
C LYS A 138 -51.23 -1.81 4.16
N HIS A 139 -50.12 -2.54 4.29
CA HIS A 139 -50.02 -3.75 5.11
C HIS A 139 -48.59 -4.05 5.64
N LEU A 140 -47.88 -3.03 6.16
CA LEU A 140 -46.72 -3.24 7.07
C LEU A 140 -47.02 -2.59 8.42
#